data_AF-A0A1Y5FA96-F1
#
_entry.id   AF-A0A1Y5FA96-F1
#
_cell.length_a   1.000
_cell.length_b   1.000
_cell.length_c   1.000
_cell.angle_alpha   90.00
_cell.angle_beta   90.00
_cell.angle_gamma   90.00
#
_symmetry.space_group_name_H-M   'P 1'
#
loop_
_entity.id
_entity.type
_entity.pdbx_description
1 polymer ?
#
loop_
_entity_poly.entity_id
_entity_poly.type
_entity_poly.pdbx_seq_one_letter_code
_entity_poly.pdbx_strand_id
1 'polypeptide(L)'
;MALVEIYSIKRHYKFMNRLFITLSLFIISIAISATEIQTKCIRQHLKDAIKINKKRRPLYKALTDGKSKKLSNSLIFSEKLSLSYAFIFDLSAKKYQKRGIPLFCLDFIDMKEIADFQAGSEVPEYKYESLEKINTKEIIANIKKSLKKRSFKGVQDYMQLELKNFEEEKKYNCLAKHVLESIQRSAFLAPHYIQASEMIGMKSPKKLLENNIKIQAMSLKIFSRIDKKAAKFQEEGVSIICNDIPHIPIPSEAVIDSIYSNLK
;
A
#
# COMPACT_ATOMS: atom_id res chain seq x y z
N MET A 1 5.41 21.38 -71.58
CA MET A 1 4.68 20.53 -70.60
C MET A 1 5.59 19.79 -69.64
N ALA A 2 6.77 19.28 -70.05
CA ALA A 2 7.67 18.50 -69.18
C ALA A 2 8.25 19.24 -67.93
N LEU A 3 8.39 20.57 -67.96
CA LEU A 3 8.95 21.33 -66.83
C LEU A 3 7.99 21.50 -65.63
N VAL A 4 6.68 21.37 -65.85
CA VAL A 4 5.66 21.52 -64.80
C VAL A 4 5.59 20.26 -63.92
N GLU A 5 5.80 19.08 -64.51
CA GLU A 5 5.77 17.80 -63.78
C GLU A 5 6.95 17.64 -62.81
N ILE A 6 8.15 18.07 -63.20
CA ILE A 6 9.36 17.95 -62.36
C ILE A 6 9.24 18.84 -61.09
N TYR A 7 8.60 20.00 -61.20
CA TYR A 7 8.41 20.91 -60.06
C TYR A 7 7.40 20.36 -59.05
N SER A 8 6.37 19.65 -59.52
CA SER A 8 5.37 19.00 -58.67
C SER A 8 5.99 17.88 -57.83
N ILE A 9 6.81 17.03 -58.44
CA ILE A 9 7.46 15.89 -57.78
C ILE A 9 8.45 16.35 -56.68
N LYS A 10 9.27 17.38 -56.95
CA LYS A 10 10.20 17.94 -55.95
C LYS A 10 9.48 18.58 -54.75
N ARG A 11 8.32 19.22 -55.00
CA ARG A 11 7.50 19.82 -53.92
C ARG A 11 6.88 18.74 -53.05
N HIS A 12 6.44 17.64 -53.65
CA HIS A 12 5.88 16.51 -52.92
C HIS A 12 6.93 15.79 -52.06
N TYR A 13 8.13 15.56 -52.60
CA TYR A 13 9.22 14.94 -51.84
C TYR A 13 9.67 15.78 -50.64
N LYS A 14 9.79 17.11 -50.82
CA LYS A 14 10.17 18.02 -49.73
C LYS A 14 9.10 18.13 -48.65
N PHE A 15 7.83 18.00 -49.02
CA PHE A 15 6.70 17.96 -48.07
C PHE A 15 6.68 16.64 -47.30
N MET A 16 6.81 15.49 -47.98
CA MET A 16 6.85 14.18 -47.33
C MET A 16 8.05 14.01 -46.39
N ASN A 17 9.23 14.54 -46.76
CA ASN A 17 10.42 14.47 -45.90
C ASN A 17 10.28 15.34 -44.64
N ARG A 18 9.63 16.51 -44.75
CA ARG A 18 9.31 17.34 -43.58
C ARG A 18 8.26 16.67 -42.68
N LEU A 19 7.24 16.06 -43.27
CA LEU A 19 6.21 15.32 -42.54
C LEU A 19 6.80 14.12 -41.79
N PHE A 20 7.68 13.35 -42.43
CA PHE A 20 8.40 12.23 -41.80
C PHE A 20 9.27 12.69 -40.65
N ILE A 21 10.09 13.75 -40.82
CA ILE A 21 10.97 14.26 -39.76
C ILE A 21 10.14 14.78 -38.56
N THR A 22 9.00 15.45 -38.80
CA THR A 22 8.11 15.88 -37.70
C THR A 22 7.40 14.72 -37.00
N LEU A 23 7.02 13.66 -37.73
CA LEU A 23 6.38 12.48 -37.14
C LEU A 23 7.36 11.68 -36.27
N SER A 24 8.63 11.54 -36.73
CA SER A 24 9.70 10.88 -35.97
C SER A 24 10.00 11.59 -34.64
N LEU A 25 10.03 12.93 -34.63
CA LEU A 25 10.25 13.71 -33.41
C LEU A 25 9.07 13.64 -32.43
N PHE A 26 7.85 13.45 -32.93
CA PHE A 26 6.66 13.26 -32.09
C PHE A 26 6.64 11.87 -31.44
N ILE A 27 7.02 10.82 -32.17
CA ILE A 27 7.12 9.45 -31.64
C ILE A 27 8.23 9.32 -30.58
N ILE A 28 9.36 9.99 -30.76
CA ILE A 28 10.44 10.04 -29.75
C ILE A 28 9.97 10.78 -28.47
N SER A 29 9.07 11.76 -28.60
CA SER A 29 8.53 12.50 -27.45
C SER A 29 7.49 11.70 -26.64
N ILE A 30 6.80 10.72 -27.27
CA ILE A 30 5.85 9.84 -26.59
C ILE A 30 6.55 8.68 -25.87
N ALA A 31 7.75 8.28 -26.32
CA ALA A 31 8.54 7.21 -25.73
C ALA A 31 9.22 7.59 -24.40
N ILE A 32 9.21 8.87 -24.01
CA ILE A 32 9.66 9.33 -22.70
C ILE A 32 8.44 9.66 -21.83
N SER A 33 7.46 8.74 -21.78
CA SER A 33 6.65 8.63 -20.57
C SER A 33 7.54 8.02 -19.49
N ALA A 34 8.45 8.86 -18.98
CA ALA A 34 9.19 8.56 -17.78
C ALA A 34 8.14 8.10 -16.76
N THR A 35 8.27 6.85 -16.32
CA THR A 35 7.59 6.32 -15.16
C THR A 35 7.83 7.31 -14.02
N GLU A 36 6.88 8.23 -13.80
CA GLU A 36 6.94 9.14 -12.67
C GLU A 36 6.90 8.22 -11.45
N ILE A 37 8.06 8.01 -10.84
CA ILE A 37 8.18 7.29 -9.58
C ILE A 37 7.24 8.02 -8.63
N GLN A 38 6.13 7.37 -8.28
CA GLN A 38 5.12 7.99 -7.46
C GLN A 38 5.76 8.41 -6.14
N THR A 39 5.86 9.71 -5.91
CA THR A 39 6.37 10.22 -4.64
C THR A 39 5.17 10.41 -3.70
N LYS A 40 5.35 10.09 -2.41
CA LYS A 40 4.32 10.15 -1.35
C LYS A 40 3.42 8.91 -1.20
N CYS A 41 4.00 7.72 -1.29
CA CYS A 41 3.26 6.46 -1.32
C CYS A 41 2.47 6.17 -0.04
N ILE A 42 3.05 6.39 1.15
CA ILE A 42 2.33 6.11 2.42
C ILE A 42 1.15 7.08 2.57
N ARG A 43 1.39 8.37 2.31
CA ARG A 43 0.35 9.39 2.42
C ARG A 43 -0.75 9.18 1.38
N GLN A 44 -0.42 8.73 0.18
CA GLN A 44 -1.41 8.45 -0.86
C GLN A 44 -2.30 7.27 -0.44
N HIS A 45 -1.71 6.16 0.00
CA HIS A 45 -2.44 5.01 0.55
C HIS A 45 -3.43 5.43 1.65
N LEU A 46 -2.99 6.22 2.64
CA LEU A 46 -3.87 6.71 3.71
C LEU A 46 -4.97 7.67 3.20
N LYS A 47 -4.68 8.52 2.21
CA LYS A 47 -5.70 9.40 1.61
C LYS A 47 -6.78 8.60 0.89
N ASP A 48 -6.38 7.56 0.18
CA ASP A 48 -7.31 6.70 -0.55
C ASP A 48 -8.17 5.91 0.43
N ALA A 49 -7.59 5.36 1.50
CA ALA A 49 -8.33 4.75 2.60
C ALA A 49 -9.35 5.72 3.23
N ILE A 50 -8.95 6.95 3.57
CA ILE A 50 -9.87 7.98 4.09
C ILE A 50 -11.00 8.28 3.10
N LYS A 51 -10.69 8.35 1.80
CA LYS A 51 -11.68 8.65 0.75
C LYS A 51 -12.71 7.52 0.66
N ILE A 52 -12.26 6.26 0.63
CA ILE A 52 -13.11 5.08 0.61
C ILE A 52 -13.97 5.02 1.88
N ASN A 53 -13.37 5.18 3.06
CA ASN A 53 -14.08 5.14 4.33
C ASN A 53 -15.12 6.25 4.46
N LYS A 54 -14.83 7.47 3.96
CA LYS A 54 -15.83 8.54 3.87
C LYS A 54 -16.98 8.19 2.94
N LYS A 55 -16.70 7.56 1.79
CA LYS A 55 -17.70 7.13 0.80
C LYS A 55 -18.61 6.03 1.36
N ARG A 56 -18.05 5.04 2.09
CA ARG A 56 -18.79 3.88 2.61
C ARG A 56 -19.47 4.13 3.97
N ARG A 57 -18.99 5.09 4.75
CA ARG A 57 -19.63 5.51 6.02
C ARG A 57 -21.15 5.71 5.94
N PRO A 58 -21.74 6.47 4.98
CA PRO A 58 -23.19 6.62 4.92
C PRO A 58 -23.93 5.29 4.64
N LEU A 59 -23.31 4.35 3.94
CA LEU A 59 -23.89 3.04 3.64
C LEU A 59 -23.99 2.20 4.91
N TYR A 60 -22.89 2.06 5.66
CA TYR A 60 -22.93 1.38 6.95
C TYR A 60 -23.83 2.08 7.97
N LYS A 61 -23.91 3.41 7.92
CA LYS A 61 -24.82 4.17 8.77
C LYS A 61 -26.26 3.74 8.50
N ALA A 62 -26.66 3.60 7.24
CA ALA A 62 -28.01 3.16 6.86
C ALA A 62 -28.28 1.71 7.32
N LEU A 63 -27.32 0.80 7.14
CA LEU A 63 -27.45 -0.61 7.52
C LEU A 63 -27.55 -0.87 9.03
N THR A 64 -27.17 0.10 9.86
CA THR A 64 -27.06 -0.07 11.32
C THR A 64 -27.88 0.95 12.09
N ASP A 65 -28.87 1.58 11.44
CA ASP A 65 -29.69 2.66 12.01
C ASP A 65 -28.87 3.77 12.69
N GLY A 66 -27.72 4.08 12.11
CA GLY A 66 -26.79 5.10 12.60
C GLY A 66 -25.75 4.63 13.62
N LYS A 67 -25.87 3.42 14.17
CA LYS A 67 -24.97 2.91 15.23
C LYS A 67 -23.49 2.86 14.78
N SER A 68 -23.21 2.53 13.51
CA SER A 68 -21.83 2.44 13.00
C SER A 68 -21.12 3.79 12.80
N LYS A 69 -21.85 4.92 12.80
CA LYS A 69 -21.29 6.25 12.46
C LYS A 69 -20.08 6.62 13.33
N LYS A 70 -20.15 6.32 14.63
CA LYS A 70 -19.06 6.61 15.58
C LYS A 70 -17.81 5.78 15.28
N LEU A 71 -17.99 4.51 14.89
CA LEU A 71 -16.90 3.62 14.50
C LEU A 71 -16.19 4.13 13.24
N SER A 72 -16.93 4.41 12.16
CA SER A 72 -16.34 4.92 10.92
C SER A 72 -15.61 6.26 11.13
N ASN A 73 -16.17 7.16 11.95
CA ASN A 73 -15.51 8.42 12.28
C ASN A 73 -14.22 8.19 13.08
N SER A 74 -14.20 7.21 13.99
CA SER A 74 -13.00 6.83 14.74
C SER A 74 -11.90 6.34 13.80
N LEU A 75 -12.23 5.46 12.84
CA LEU A 75 -11.29 4.96 11.85
C LEU A 75 -10.72 6.11 10.99
N ILE A 76 -11.59 6.93 10.40
CA ILE A 76 -11.19 8.08 9.58
C ILE A 76 -10.32 9.07 10.37
N PHE A 77 -10.62 9.27 11.65
CA PHE A 77 -9.81 10.13 12.51
C PHE A 77 -8.41 9.54 12.75
N SER A 78 -8.32 8.25 13.05
CA SER A 78 -7.04 7.56 13.21
C SER A 78 -6.19 7.62 11.93
N GLU A 79 -6.79 7.43 10.76
CA GLU A 79 -6.09 7.55 9.47
C GLU A 79 -5.58 8.98 9.23
N LYS A 80 -6.40 9.99 9.54
CA LYS A 80 -6.00 11.40 9.44
C LYS A 80 -4.82 11.72 10.36
N LEU A 81 -4.82 11.17 11.58
CA LEU A 81 -3.71 11.35 12.51
C LEU A 81 -2.43 10.72 11.93
N SER A 82 -2.54 9.54 11.34
CA SER A 82 -1.43 8.85 10.66
C SER A 82 -0.85 9.63 9.47
N LEU A 83 -1.59 10.56 8.84
CA LEU A 83 -1.04 11.39 7.75
C LEU A 83 0.17 12.23 8.18
N SER A 84 0.24 12.63 9.45
CA SER A 84 1.36 13.40 9.98
C SER A 84 2.66 12.59 9.97
N TYR A 85 2.59 11.35 10.45
CA TYR A 85 3.70 10.40 10.40
C TYR A 85 4.05 10.03 8.95
N ALA A 86 3.04 9.76 8.11
CA ALA A 86 3.25 9.40 6.71
C ALA A 86 4.00 10.49 5.95
N PHE A 87 3.71 11.76 6.22
CA PHE A 87 4.44 12.89 5.65
C PHE A 87 5.94 12.85 5.99
N ILE A 88 6.31 12.55 7.24
CA ILE A 88 7.72 12.47 7.67
C ILE A 88 8.45 11.34 6.93
N PHE A 89 7.80 10.18 6.79
CA PHE A 89 8.38 9.01 6.12
C PHE A 89 8.50 9.23 4.61
N ASP A 90 7.48 9.78 3.96
CA ASP A 90 7.51 10.12 2.55
C ASP A 90 8.60 11.16 2.24
N LEU A 91 8.77 12.18 3.09
CA LEU A 91 9.87 13.14 2.95
C LEU A 91 11.24 12.46 3.07
N SER A 92 11.39 11.54 4.02
CA SER A 92 12.63 10.79 4.23
C SER A 92 12.95 9.82 3.09
N ALA A 93 11.91 9.25 2.47
CA ALA A 93 12.02 8.33 1.35
C ALA A 93 12.34 9.01 0.01
N LYS A 94 11.95 10.29 -0.15
CA LYS A 94 12.10 11.05 -1.39
C LYS A 94 13.51 11.01 -1.98
N LYS A 95 14.56 11.01 -1.15
CA LYS A 95 15.94 10.94 -1.64
C LYS A 95 16.29 9.61 -2.31
N TYR A 96 15.71 8.50 -1.85
CA TYR A 96 15.88 7.17 -2.42
C TYR A 96 15.03 7.01 -3.68
N GLN A 97 13.77 7.46 -3.63
CA GLN A 97 12.84 7.46 -4.77
C GLN A 97 13.39 8.25 -5.97
N LYS A 98 14.04 9.39 -5.73
CA LYS A 98 14.73 10.16 -6.79
C LYS A 98 15.87 9.42 -7.49
N ARG A 99 16.39 8.35 -6.88
CA ARG A 99 17.48 7.51 -7.41
C ARG A 99 16.97 6.14 -7.88
N GLY A 100 15.67 6.02 -8.15
CA GLY A 100 15.08 4.79 -8.69
C GLY A 100 14.60 3.78 -7.65
N ILE A 101 14.89 3.96 -6.36
CA ILE A 101 14.50 2.99 -5.32
C ILE A 101 13.07 3.30 -4.85
N PRO A 102 12.07 2.43 -5.08
CA PRO A 102 10.66 2.70 -4.78
C PRO A 102 10.34 2.50 -3.28
N LEU A 103 11.16 3.08 -2.40
CA LEU A 103 11.07 2.93 -0.96
C LEU A 103 9.67 3.29 -0.46
N PHE A 104 9.04 2.36 0.27
CA PHE A 104 7.65 2.39 0.74
C PHE A 104 6.56 2.29 -0.32
N CYS A 105 6.86 2.44 -1.60
CA CYS A 105 5.84 2.40 -2.64
C CYS A 105 5.34 1.00 -2.94
N LEU A 106 6.20 0.00 -2.75
CA LEU A 106 5.81 -1.39 -2.88
C LEU A 106 5.30 -1.97 -1.56
N ASP A 107 5.46 -1.27 -0.42
CA ASP A 107 5.10 -1.77 0.92
C ASP A 107 3.58 -1.75 1.17
N PHE A 108 2.87 -0.84 0.51
CA PHE A 108 1.42 -0.65 0.66
C PHE A 108 0.72 -1.02 -0.64
N ILE A 109 -0.31 -1.87 -0.55
CA ILE A 109 -1.13 -2.23 -1.69
C ILE A 109 -2.06 -1.06 -2.08
N ASP A 110 -2.43 -0.97 -3.36
CA ASP A 110 -3.40 0.04 -3.83
C ASP A 110 -4.75 -0.22 -3.15
N MET A 111 -5.34 0.83 -2.60
CA MET A 111 -6.67 0.76 -1.99
C MET A 111 -7.79 0.53 -3.03
N LYS A 112 -7.48 0.56 -4.32
CA LYS A 112 -8.39 0.13 -5.40
C LYS A 112 -8.58 -1.39 -5.44
N GLU A 113 -7.69 -2.17 -4.85
CA GLU A 113 -7.79 -3.64 -4.79
C GLU A 113 -8.85 -4.12 -3.79
N ILE A 114 -9.57 -3.21 -3.13
CA ILE A 114 -10.70 -3.59 -2.29
C ILE A 114 -11.84 -4.11 -3.15
N ALA A 115 -12.53 -5.14 -2.64
CA ALA A 115 -13.76 -5.60 -3.25
C ALA A 115 -14.82 -4.49 -3.26
N ASP A 116 -15.77 -4.57 -4.19
CA ASP A 116 -16.94 -3.70 -4.19
C ASP A 116 -17.72 -3.79 -2.88
N PHE A 117 -18.39 -2.70 -2.51
CA PHE A 117 -19.15 -2.65 -1.26
C PHE A 117 -20.24 -3.72 -1.23
N GLN A 118 -20.25 -4.51 -0.15
CA GLN A 118 -21.29 -5.50 0.13
C GLN A 118 -22.14 -5.03 1.32
N ALA A 119 -23.46 -5.02 1.13
CA ALA A 119 -24.40 -4.53 2.14
C ALA A 119 -24.56 -5.48 3.34
N GLY A 120 -24.27 -6.76 3.15
CA GLY A 120 -24.30 -7.77 4.20
C GLY A 120 -23.25 -8.84 3.94
N SER A 121 -22.93 -9.58 4.98
CA SER A 121 -22.06 -10.74 4.97
C SER A 121 -22.71 -11.87 5.76
N GLU A 122 -22.27 -13.09 5.51
CA GLU A 122 -22.67 -14.22 6.33
C GLU A 122 -22.31 -13.95 7.80
N VAL A 123 -23.30 -14.09 8.69
CA VAL A 123 -23.12 -13.96 10.13
C VAL A 123 -22.03 -14.93 10.60
N PRO A 124 -21.04 -14.49 11.40
CA PRO A 124 -20.05 -15.39 11.96
C PRO A 124 -20.69 -16.47 12.84
N GLU A 125 -20.18 -17.69 12.74
CA GLU A 125 -20.63 -18.83 13.57
C GLU A 125 -20.37 -18.56 15.06
N TYR A 126 -19.23 -17.93 15.37
CA TYR A 126 -18.79 -17.62 16.72
C TYR A 126 -18.85 -16.13 17.01
N LYS A 127 -19.17 -15.78 18.26
CA LYS A 127 -19.09 -14.41 18.76
C LYS A 127 -17.63 -13.99 18.92
N TYR A 128 -17.37 -12.70 18.86
CA TYR A 128 -16.03 -12.15 19.04
C TYR A 128 -15.46 -12.45 20.43
N GLU A 129 -16.29 -12.46 21.48
CA GLU A 129 -15.81 -12.76 22.83
C GLU A 129 -15.37 -14.21 23.04
N SER A 130 -15.81 -15.14 22.18
CA SER A 130 -15.34 -16.54 22.22
C SER A 130 -13.99 -16.76 21.55
N LEU A 131 -13.47 -15.76 20.82
CA LEU A 131 -12.18 -15.85 20.15
C LEU A 131 -11.02 -15.59 21.11
N GLU A 132 -9.84 -16.09 20.74
CA GLU A 132 -8.63 -15.78 21.46
C GLU A 132 -8.33 -14.27 21.35
N LYS A 133 -8.03 -13.64 22.49
CA LYS A 133 -7.74 -12.21 22.50
C LYS A 133 -6.36 -11.96 21.91
N ILE A 134 -6.31 -11.16 20.85
CA ILE A 134 -5.04 -10.68 20.29
C ILE A 134 -4.18 -10.00 21.36
N ASN A 135 -3.05 -10.63 21.69
CA ASN A 135 -2.08 -10.07 22.62
C ASN A 135 -1.17 -9.04 21.94
N THR A 136 -1.73 -7.87 21.62
CA THR A 136 -0.99 -6.79 20.92
C THR A 136 0.30 -6.37 21.62
N LYS A 137 0.38 -6.48 22.96
CA LYS A 137 1.61 -6.13 23.70
C LYS A 137 2.73 -7.11 23.39
N GLU A 138 2.42 -8.41 23.42
CA GLU A 138 3.36 -9.47 23.09
C GLU A 138 3.79 -9.40 21.63
N ILE A 139 2.86 -9.22 20.70
CA ILE A 139 3.16 -9.08 19.27
C ILE A 139 4.14 -7.93 19.03
N ILE A 140 3.89 -6.75 19.62
CA ILE A 140 4.78 -5.59 19.51
C ILE A 140 6.16 -5.89 20.10
N ALA A 141 6.22 -6.57 21.25
CA ALA A 141 7.48 -6.93 21.90
C ALA A 141 8.29 -7.92 21.04
N ASN A 142 7.62 -8.92 20.47
CA ASN A 142 8.22 -9.93 19.60
C ASN A 142 8.73 -9.31 18.30
N ILE A 143 7.97 -8.42 17.64
CA ILE A 143 8.45 -7.69 16.45
C ILE A 143 9.73 -6.90 16.77
N LYS A 144 9.75 -6.15 17.89
CA LYS A 144 10.92 -5.38 18.32
C LYS A 144 12.12 -6.29 18.63
N LYS A 145 11.90 -7.40 19.30
CA LYS A 145 12.92 -8.41 19.61
C LYS A 145 13.48 -9.04 18.33
N SER A 146 12.62 -9.39 17.38
CA SER A 146 12.99 -9.93 16.08
C SER A 146 13.86 -8.96 15.27
N LEU A 147 13.46 -7.68 15.18
CA LEU A 147 14.27 -6.64 14.55
C LEU A 147 15.68 -6.54 15.17
N LYS A 148 15.81 -6.68 16.50
CA LYS A 148 17.10 -6.61 17.19
C LYS A 148 17.98 -7.85 16.95
N LYS A 149 17.39 -9.06 17.00
CA LYS A 149 18.16 -10.33 16.99
C LYS A 149 18.45 -10.86 15.59
N ARG A 150 17.44 -10.84 14.71
CA ARG A 150 17.47 -11.50 13.39
C ARG A 150 17.09 -10.54 12.25
N SER A 151 17.14 -9.23 12.53
CA SER A 151 16.80 -8.15 11.59
C SER A 151 15.41 -8.34 10.96
N PHE A 152 15.26 -8.03 9.66
CA PHE A 152 13.99 -8.13 8.95
C PHE A 152 13.54 -9.58 8.74
N LYS A 153 14.47 -10.52 8.53
CA LYS A 153 14.14 -11.95 8.39
C LYS A 153 13.46 -12.50 9.65
N GLY A 154 13.92 -12.10 10.84
CA GLY A 154 13.25 -12.46 12.09
C GLY A 154 11.82 -11.94 12.20
N VAL A 155 11.51 -10.79 11.61
CA VAL A 155 10.14 -10.26 11.57
C VAL A 155 9.29 -11.06 10.60
N GLN A 156 9.82 -11.39 9.42
CA GLN A 156 9.10 -12.22 8.43
C GLN A 156 8.72 -13.57 9.03
N ASP A 157 9.67 -14.28 9.65
CA ASP A 157 9.44 -15.60 10.26
C ASP A 157 8.37 -15.51 11.35
N TYR A 158 8.44 -14.49 12.20
CA TYR A 158 7.46 -14.28 13.26
C TYR A 158 6.07 -13.96 12.70
N MET A 159 5.97 -13.09 11.71
CA MET A 159 4.70 -12.74 11.07
C MET A 159 4.08 -13.91 10.30
N GLN A 160 4.89 -14.79 9.71
CA GLN A 160 4.38 -15.98 9.05
C GLN A 160 3.68 -16.95 10.03
N LEU A 161 4.17 -17.05 11.26
CA LEU A 161 3.50 -17.82 12.31
C LEU A 161 2.28 -17.08 12.84
N GLU A 162 2.43 -15.80 13.15
CA GLU A 162 1.34 -14.98 13.72
C GLU A 162 0.13 -14.88 12.78
N LEU A 163 0.36 -14.65 11.48
CA LEU A 163 -0.73 -14.49 10.50
C LEU A 163 -1.53 -15.77 10.28
N LYS A 164 -0.96 -16.97 10.50
CA LYS A 164 -1.72 -18.23 10.45
C LYS A 164 -2.81 -18.26 11.51
N ASN A 165 -2.55 -17.72 12.70
CA ASN A 165 -3.56 -17.62 13.75
C ASN A 165 -4.73 -16.69 13.36
N PHE A 166 -4.51 -15.77 12.41
CA PHE A 166 -5.55 -14.88 11.88
C PHE A 166 -6.28 -15.46 10.64
N GLU A 167 -5.85 -16.60 10.10
CA GLU A 167 -6.54 -17.23 8.97
C GLU A 167 -7.82 -17.95 9.38
N GLU A 168 -7.91 -18.36 10.65
CA GLU A 168 -9.09 -19.02 11.23
C GLU A 168 -10.20 -18.00 11.54
N GLU A 169 -9.86 -16.73 11.75
CA GLU A 169 -10.78 -15.68 12.20
C GLU A 169 -11.18 -14.67 11.10
N LYS A 170 -11.39 -15.14 9.85
CA LYS A 170 -11.51 -14.26 8.66
C LYS A 170 -12.57 -13.13 8.74
N LYS A 171 -13.55 -13.25 9.64
CA LYS A 171 -14.68 -12.30 9.77
C LYS A 171 -14.43 -11.19 10.81
N TYR A 172 -13.37 -11.29 11.60
CA TYR A 172 -13.01 -10.33 12.64
C TYR A 172 -11.57 -9.87 12.50
N ASN A 173 -11.16 -8.89 13.32
CA ASN A 173 -9.76 -8.50 13.46
C ASN A 173 -9.07 -8.07 12.14
N CYS A 174 -9.87 -7.70 11.13
CA CYS A 174 -9.41 -7.45 9.77
C CYS A 174 -8.38 -6.31 9.72
N LEU A 175 -8.56 -5.24 10.50
CA LEU A 175 -7.62 -4.12 10.50
C LEU A 175 -6.29 -4.49 11.17
N ALA A 176 -6.33 -5.23 12.28
CA ALA A 176 -5.13 -5.76 12.91
C ALA A 176 -4.38 -6.71 11.96
N LYS A 177 -5.08 -7.63 11.30
CA LYS A 177 -4.52 -8.52 10.28
C LYS A 177 -3.85 -7.73 9.17
N HIS A 178 -4.54 -6.75 8.58
CA HIS A 178 -4.02 -5.90 7.52
C HIS A 178 -2.71 -5.19 7.91
N VAL A 179 -2.60 -4.72 9.15
CA VAL A 179 -1.35 -4.12 9.66
C VAL A 179 -0.23 -5.16 9.80
N LEU A 180 -0.54 -6.37 10.25
CA LEU A 180 0.46 -7.45 10.35
C LEU A 180 0.94 -7.89 8.96
N GLU A 181 0.04 -8.00 7.97
CA GLU A 181 0.41 -8.27 6.58
C GLU A 181 1.30 -7.14 6.01
N SER A 182 0.98 -5.88 6.28
CA SER A 182 1.82 -4.73 5.88
C SER A 182 3.20 -4.77 6.52
N ILE A 183 3.30 -5.16 7.80
CA ILE A 183 4.57 -5.35 8.49
C ILE A 183 5.39 -6.48 7.85
N GLN A 184 4.75 -7.62 7.57
CA GLN A 184 5.39 -8.76 6.93
C GLN A 184 5.96 -8.36 5.56
N ARG A 185 5.15 -7.70 4.73
CA ARG A 185 5.54 -7.20 3.41
C ARG A 185 6.67 -6.18 3.50
N SER A 186 6.59 -5.22 4.42
CA SER A 186 7.65 -4.24 4.66
C SER A 186 8.97 -4.91 5.07
N ALA A 187 8.90 -5.91 5.95
CA ALA A 187 10.06 -6.69 6.36
C ALA A 187 10.62 -7.56 5.22
N PHE A 188 9.76 -8.05 4.33
CA PHE A 188 10.16 -8.78 3.14
C PHE A 188 10.93 -7.91 2.15
N LEU A 189 10.45 -6.70 1.87
CA LEU A 189 11.07 -5.78 0.92
C LEU A 189 12.33 -5.09 1.45
N ALA A 190 12.47 -4.97 2.77
CA ALA A 190 13.55 -4.20 3.40
C ALA A 190 14.98 -4.58 2.97
N PRO A 191 15.38 -5.88 2.91
CA PRO A 191 16.70 -6.27 2.41
C PRO A 191 16.97 -5.81 0.97
N HIS A 192 15.95 -5.86 0.10
CA HIS A 192 16.09 -5.46 -1.30
C HIS A 192 16.33 -3.96 -1.44
N TYR A 193 15.62 -3.13 -0.66
CA TYR A 193 15.87 -1.69 -0.64
C TYR A 193 17.26 -1.32 -0.12
N ILE A 194 17.76 -2.09 0.86
CA ILE A 194 19.11 -1.90 1.41
C ILE A 194 20.15 -2.23 0.35
N GLN A 195 20.04 -3.41 -0.27
CA GLN A 195 20.95 -3.82 -1.35
C GLN A 195 20.90 -2.84 -2.53
N ALA A 196 19.71 -2.45 -2.98
CA ALA A 196 19.55 -1.48 -4.05
C ALA A 196 20.22 -0.14 -3.71
N SER A 197 20.14 0.31 -2.45
CA SER A 197 20.84 1.52 -2.00
C SER A 197 22.36 1.37 -2.03
N GLU A 198 22.86 0.21 -1.61
CA GLU A 198 24.30 -0.11 -1.61
C GLU A 198 24.87 -0.15 -3.04
N MET A 199 24.15 -0.75 -3.98
CA MET A 199 24.55 -0.86 -5.39
C MET A 199 24.81 0.51 -6.05
N ILE A 200 24.07 1.55 -5.66
CA ILE A 200 24.22 2.91 -6.20
C ILE A 200 24.98 3.85 -5.24
N GLY A 201 25.70 3.31 -4.25
CA GLY A 201 26.53 4.08 -3.32
C GLY A 201 25.73 5.00 -2.38
N MET A 202 24.44 4.74 -2.15
CA MET A 202 23.61 5.48 -1.21
C MET A 202 23.73 4.93 0.22
N LYS A 203 23.60 5.82 1.20
CA LYS A 203 23.48 5.42 2.61
C LYS A 203 22.29 4.48 2.81
N SER A 204 22.50 3.34 3.48
CA SER A 204 21.44 2.37 3.77
C SER A 204 20.18 2.98 4.43
N PRO A 205 18.95 2.65 3.95
CA PRO A 205 17.69 3.07 4.54
C PRO A 205 17.28 2.24 5.76
N LYS A 206 18.11 1.31 6.24
CA LYS A 206 17.78 0.35 7.32
C LYS A 206 17.05 0.96 8.52
N LYS A 207 17.59 2.02 9.12
CA LYS A 207 16.98 2.67 10.30
C LYS A 207 15.59 3.23 9.99
N LEU A 208 15.41 3.78 8.80
CA LEU A 208 14.12 4.32 8.34
C LEU A 208 13.09 3.19 8.19
N LEU A 209 13.48 2.07 7.56
CA LEU A 209 12.65 0.87 7.42
C LEU A 209 12.26 0.25 8.76
N GLU A 210 13.22 0.09 9.68
CA GLU A 210 12.94 -0.42 11.04
C GLU A 210 11.97 0.48 11.81
N ASN A 211 12.12 1.80 11.69
CA ASN A 211 11.22 2.74 12.34
C ASN A 211 9.80 2.67 11.76
N ASN A 212 9.67 2.46 10.45
CA ASN A 212 8.37 2.26 9.81
C ASN A 212 7.65 1.04 10.41
N ILE A 213 8.33 -0.11 10.45
CA ILE A 213 7.79 -1.34 11.06
C ILE A 213 7.42 -1.13 12.53
N LYS A 214 8.26 -0.45 13.32
CA LYS A 214 7.97 -0.18 14.73
C LYS A 214 6.71 0.68 14.89
N ILE A 215 6.50 1.68 14.04
CA ILE A 215 5.30 2.53 14.09
C ILE A 215 4.05 1.75 13.69
N GLN A 216 4.12 0.97 12.60
CA GLN A 216 3.03 0.07 12.22
C GLN A 216 2.68 -0.89 13.36
N ALA A 217 3.67 -1.53 13.99
CA ALA A 217 3.43 -2.40 15.14
C ALA A 217 2.76 -1.66 16.31
N MET A 218 3.19 -0.43 16.63
CA MET A 218 2.54 0.36 17.69
C MET A 218 1.08 0.69 17.39
N SER A 219 0.71 0.82 16.12
CA SER A 219 -0.67 1.09 15.70
C SER A 219 -1.65 -0.06 15.99
N LEU A 220 -1.15 -1.30 16.16
CA LEU A 220 -1.97 -2.48 16.49
C LEU A 220 -2.84 -2.28 17.72
N LYS A 221 -2.37 -1.54 18.73
CA LYS A 221 -3.15 -1.24 19.94
C LYS A 221 -4.41 -0.42 19.65
N ILE A 222 -4.34 0.49 18.68
CA ILE A 222 -5.45 1.33 18.29
C ILE A 222 -6.39 0.52 17.38
N PHE A 223 -5.80 -0.19 16.41
CA PHE A 223 -6.56 -0.94 15.42
C PHE A 223 -7.29 -2.15 15.99
N SER A 224 -6.70 -2.91 16.92
CA SER A 224 -7.43 -4.00 17.61
C SER A 224 -8.62 -3.50 18.43
N ARG A 225 -8.54 -2.28 18.98
CA ARG A 225 -9.69 -1.66 19.67
C ARG A 225 -10.79 -1.21 18.70
N ILE A 226 -10.42 -0.85 17.48
CA ILE A 226 -11.36 -0.52 16.42
C ILE A 226 -12.03 -1.81 15.92
N ASP A 227 -11.26 -2.87 15.68
CA ASP A 227 -11.79 -4.20 15.32
C ASP A 227 -12.77 -4.72 16.37
N LYS A 228 -12.42 -4.65 17.66
CA LYS A 228 -13.34 -5.04 18.75
C LYS A 228 -14.66 -4.25 18.73
N LYS A 229 -14.65 -2.99 18.28
CA LYS A 229 -15.89 -2.21 18.12
C LYS A 229 -16.65 -2.58 16.85
N ALA A 230 -15.93 -2.96 15.79
CA ALA A 230 -16.49 -3.45 14.53
C ALA A 230 -17.18 -4.81 14.70
N ALA A 231 -16.63 -5.67 15.57
CA ALA A 231 -17.14 -6.99 15.88
C ALA A 231 -18.65 -7.02 16.17
N LYS A 232 -19.15 -6.05 16.93
CA LYS A 232 -20.60 -5.95 17.26
C LYS A 232 -21.49 -5.81 16.02
N PHE A 233 -21.00 -5.17 14.96
CA PHE A 233 -21.73 -5.05 13.70
C PHE A 233 -21.50 -6.28 12.82
N GLN A 234 -20.31 -6.87 12.88
CA GLN A 234 -19.95 -8.08 12.14
C GLN A 234 -20.79 -9.29 12.62
N GLU A 235 -21.05 -9.39 13.93
CA GLU A 235 -21.97 -10.36 14.55
C GLU A 235 -23.42 -10.22 14.07
N GLU A 236 -23.81 -9.04 13.58
CA GLU A 236 -25.12 -8.77 12.98
C GLU A 236 -25.10 -8.94 11.44
N GLY A 237 -24.00 -9.47 10.88
CA GLY A 237 -23.85 -9.66 9.43
C GLY A 237 -23.42 -8.40 8.67
N VAL A 238 -22.93 -7.36 9.35
CA VAL A 238 -22.40 -6.15 8.71
C VAL A 238 -20.87 -6.16 8.77
N SER A 239 -20.24 -6.58 7.68
CA SER A 239 -18.76 -6.64 7.51
C SER A 239 -18.07 -5.28 7.35
N ILE A 240 -18.41 -4.34 8.24
CA ILE A 240 -17.72 -3.05 8.33
C ILE A 240 -16.23 -3.26 8.58
N ILE A 241 -15.39 -2.42 7.96
CA ILE A 241 -13.92 -2.50 7.95
C ILE A 241 -13.38 -3.68 7.15
N CYS A 242 -13.86 -4.91 7.37
CA CYS A 242 -13.39 -6.09 6.62
C CYS A 242 -13.62 -5.96 5.12
N ASN A 243 -14.74 -5.37 4.70
CA ASN A 243 -14.99 -5.09 3.28
C ASN A 243 -14.16 -3.93 2.72
N ASP A 244 -13.57 -3.09 3.59
CA ASP A 244 -12.96 -1.80 3.23
C ASP A 244 -11.44 -1.84 3.19
N ILE A 245 -10.83 -3.01 3.42
CA ILE A 245 -9.39 -3.20 3.44
C ILE A 245 -8.99 -4.32 2.47
N PRO A 246 -7.95 -4.10 1.65
CA PRO A 246 -7.46 -5.13 0.74
C PRO A 246 -6.55 -6.11 1.49
N HIS A 247 -6.47 -7.34 0.99
CA HIS A 247 -5.43 -8.28 1.40
C HIS A 247 -4.06 -7.78 0.92
N ILE A 248 -3.02 -7.92 1.74
CA ILE A 248 -1.66 -7.58 1.38
C ILE A 248 -0.83 -8.86 1.18
N PRO A 249 -0.55 -9.27 -0.07
CA PRO A 249 0.25 -10.46 -0.34
C PRO A 249 1.74 -10.19 -0.13
N ILE A 250 2.54 -11.25 -0.01
CA ILE A 250 3.99 -11.17 -0.18
C ILE A 250 4.30 -10.78 -1.65
N PRO A 251 5.28 -9.88 -1.89
CA PRO A 251 5.68 -9.49 -3.24
C PRO A 251 6.11 -10.70 -4.09
N SER A 252 5.74 -10.69 -5.38
CA SER A 252 6.26 -11.64 -6.36
C SER A 252 7.68 -11.27 -6.82
N GLU A 253 8.35 -12.19 -7.51
CA GLU A 253 9.68 -11.93 -8.08
C GLU A 253 9.69 -10.70 -9.00
N ALA A 254 8.68 -10.57 -9.87
CA ALA A 254 8.55 -9.39 -10.75
C ALA A 254 8.47 -8.06 -9.97
N VAL A 255 7.85 -8.06 -8.78
CA VAL A 255 7.81 -6.87 -7.91
C VAL A 255 9.19 -6.61 -7.31
N ILE A 256 9.92 -7.65 -6.90
CA ILE A 256 11.30 -7.54 -6.41
C ILE A 256 12.21 -7.00 -7.51
N ASP A 257 12.17 -7.58 -8.71
CA ASP A 257 12.98 -7.17 -9.87
C ASP A 257 12.80 -5.69 -10.20
N SER A 258 11.57 -5.18 -10.10
CA SER A 258 11.26 -3.77 -10.36
C SER A 258 12.01 -2.78 -9.46
N ILE A 259 12.49 -3.22 -8.28
CA ILE A 259 13.33 -2.40 -7.39
C ILE A 259 14.69 -2.12 -8.04
N TYR A 260 15.23 -3.10 -8.77
CA TYR A 260 16.57 -3.04 -9.36
C TYR A 260 16.54 -2.49 -10.79
N SER A 261 15.46 -2.70 -11.54
CA SER A 261 15.35 -2.25 -12.94
C SER A 261 15.43 -0.74 -13.13
N ASN A 262 15.13 0.03 -12.08
CA ASN A 262 15.06 1.50 -12.14
C ASN A 262 16.29 2.20 -11.58
N LEU A 263 17.32 1.46 -11.18
CA LEU A 263 18.54 2.04 -10.61
C LEU A 263 19.30 2.83 -11.68
N LYS A 264 19.58 4.10 -11.37
CA LYS A 264 20.32 5.05 -12.22
C LYS A 264 21.57 5.54 -11.51
#